data_AF-A0A932T6J1-F1
#
_entry.id   AF-A0A932T6J1-F1
#
_cell.length_a   1.000
_cell.length_b   1.000
_cell.length_c   1.000
_cell.angle_alpha   90.00
_cell.angle_beta   90.00
_cell.angle_gamma   90.00
#
_symmetry.space_group_name_H-M   'P 1'
#
loop_
_entity.id
_entity.type
_entity.pdbx_description
1 polymer ?
#
loop_
_entity_poly.entity_id
_entity_poly.type
_entity_poly.pdbx_seq_one_letter_code
_entity_poly.pdbx_strand_id
1 'polypeptide(L)'
;MDRNTLIGFILIGALMVGMFYFNSKGNQAYLADQKRIEDSIARFKKPIDAITAKLDSLKYDSARKVQSAGAFQQSVNVAEQLTVVENNVLKITFTNKGGQPKQVELKNFKTAAGKPLILQEGAFNKLSYGINSGTNQTAQTADLSFVAAPEAQNADKSKSISFSIKDSTGREIVHQYTLRPDDYLIDFSIIMNGADRLVTKNTINLLWQTQTPQLESDISYEKQQSHICYLDNDKYDFEMIGVEGNSKKFDVPVNWLAVKQQFFITTLINKNKFQAAEINWTVPADTALHTIAKSIANATISLPAGSVAQVPLQLYYGPSDYNILKAYHNDMESIVPYGSGVFA
;
A
#
# COMPACT_ATOMS: atom_id res chain seq x y z
N MET A 1 65.90 6.18 -47.39
CA MET A 1 64.56 5.59 -47.45
C MET A 1 64.55 4.62 -48.61
N ASP A 2 64.41 3.32 -48.37
CA ASP A 2 64.46 2.30 -49.44
C ASP A 2 63.25 2.45 -50.37
N ARG A 3 63.47 2.33 -51.68
CA ARG A 3 62.43 2.45 -52.71
C ARG A 3 61.26 1.49 -52.46
N ASN A 4 61.53 0.32 -51.90
CA ASN A 4 60.51 -0.69 -51.58
C ASN A 4 59.62 -0.26 -50.39
N THR A 5 60.17 0.49 -49.43
CA THR A 5 59.41 1.04 -48.30
C THR A 5 58.50 2.19 -48.75
N LEU A 6 58.97 3.05 -49.67
CA LEU A 6 58.17 4.15 -50.22
C LEU A 6 56.98 3.63 -51.06
N ILE A 7 57.20 2.60 -51.88
CA ILE A 7 56.13 1.95 -52.65
C ILE A 7 55.12 1.29 -51.72
N GLY A 8 55.56 0.66 -50.63
CA GLY A 8 54.68 0.10 -49.59
C GLY A 8 53.79 1.15 -48.94
N PHE A 9 54.33 2.32 -48.58
CA PHE A 9 53.54 3.42 -48.01
C PHE A 9 52.50 3.99 -48.98
N ILE A 10 52.84 4.11 -50.26
CA ILE A 10 51.89 4.57 -51.29
C ILE A 10 50.75 3.57 -51.49
N LEU A 11 51.05 2.26 -51.50
CA LEU A 11 50.04 1.22 -51.63
C LEU A 11 49.12 1.16 -50.41
N ILE A 12 49.65 1.31 -49.19
CA ILE A 12 48.84 1.38 -47.96
C ILE A 12 47.96 2.64 -47.97
N GLY A 13 48.49 3.78 -48.39
CA GLY A 13 47.71 5.02 -48.52
C GLY A 13 46.55 4.88 -49.51
N ALA A 14 46.80 4.30 -50.69
CA ALA A 14 45.78 4.03 -51.69
C ALA A 14 44.70 3.04 -51.17
N LEU A 15 45.12 2.02 -50.41
CA LEU A 15 44.22 1.04 -49.83
C LEU A 15 43.35 1.64 -48.70
N MET A 16 43.93 2.51 -47.87
CA MET A 16 43.17 3.25 -46.84
C MET A 16 42.14 4.21 -47.46
N VAL A 17 42.51 4.95 -48.51
CA VAL A 17 41.57 5.85 -49.22
C VAL A 17 40.45 5.06 -49.88
N GLY A 18 40.78 3.93 -50.52
CA GLY A 18 39.78 3.01 -51.06
C GLY A 18 38.83 2.48 -49.99
N MET A 19 39.38 2.01 -48.87
CA MET A 19 38.57 1.49 -47.75
C MET A 19 37.67 2.58 -47.15
N PHE A 20 38.16 3.81 -46.97
CA PHE A 20 37.38 4.93 -46.47
C PHE A 20 36.21 5.29 -47.42
N TYR A 21 36.46 5.29 -48.73
CA TYR A 21 35.41 5.56 -49.72
C TYR A 21 34.30 4.51 -49.69
N PHE A 22 34.65 3.22 -49.66
CA PHE A 22 33.66 2.13 -49.61
C PHE A 22 32.93 2.04 -48.26
N ASN A 23 33.64 2.26 -47.15
CA ASN A 23 33.05 2.19 -45.81
C ASN A 23 32.13 3.39 -45.54
N SER A 24 32.47 4.60 -46.02
CA SER A 24 31.60 5.78 -45.89
C SER A 24 30.26 5.64 -46.61
N LYS A 25 30.25 5.04 -47.81
CA LYS A 25 29.01 4.76 -48.55
C LYS A 25 28.14 3.70 -47.86
N GLY A 26 28.76 2.63 -47.34
CA GLY A 26 28.04 1.60 -46.59
C GLY A 26 27.41 2.13 -45.30
N ASN A 27 28.12 2.98 -44.56
CA ASN A 27 27.64 3.55 -43.31
C ASN A 27 26.47 4.52 -43.52
N GLN A 28 26.48 5.33 -44.59
CA GLN A 28 25.36 6.22 -44.91
C GLN A 28 24.07 5.47 -45.28
N ALA A 29 24.18 4.38 -46.06
CA ALA A 29 23.03 3.56 -46.42
C ALA A 29 22.42 2.87 -45.19
N TYR A 30 23.27 2.35 -44.29
CA TYR A 30 22.83 1.74 -43.04
C TYR A 30 22.09 2.73 -42.13
N LEU A 31 22.60 3.96 -41.98
CA LEU A 31 21.96 5.01 -41.20
C LEU A 31 20.63 5.48 -41.83
N ALA A 32 20.53 5.50 -43.16
CA ALA A 32 19.29 5.85 -43.86
C ALA A 32 18.22 4.76 -43.69
N ASP A 33 18.60 3.48 -43.69
CA ASP A 33 17.69 2.37 -43.43
C ASP A 33 17.21 2.34 -41.97
N GLN A 34 18.10 2.61 -41.00
CA GLN A 34 17.69 2.78 -39.60
C GLN A 34 16.68 3.92 -39.45
N LYS A 35 16.95 5.10 -40.03
CA LYS A 35 16.00 6.22 -40.01
C LYS A 35 14.67 5.87 -40.67
N ARG A 36 14.68 5.14 -41.79
CA ARG A 36 13.46 4.71 -42.47
C ARG A 36 12.63 3.76 -41.61
N ILE A 37 13.28 2.85 -40.87
CA ILE A 37 12.62 1.94 -39.93
C ILE A 37 12.05 2.73 -38.75
N GLU A 38 12.82 3.65 -38.17
CA GLU A 38 12.36 4.53 -37.09
C GLU A 38 11.17 5.39 -37.51
N ASP A 39 11.24 6.02 -38.69
CA ASP A 39 10.17 6.83 -39.26
C ASP A 39 8.92 5.98 -39.57
N SER A 40 9.10 4.72 -39.98
CA SER A 40 8.00 3.79 -40.19
C SER A 40 7.32 3.45 -38.87
N ILE A 41 8.09 3.14 -37.82
CA ILE A 41 7.56 2.85 -36.47
C ILE A 41 6.87 4.09 -35.88
N ALA A 42 7.42 5.29 -36.08
CA ALA A 42 6.85 6.55 -35.63
C ALA A 42 5.51 6.87 -36.32
N ARG A 43 5.35 6.52 -37.61
CA ARG A 43 4.09 6.69 -38.36
C ARG A 43 2.98 5.75 -37.89
N PHE A 44 3.31 4.58 -37.33
CA PHE A 44 2.32 3.61 -36.80
C PHE A 44 2.02 3.78 -35.31
N LYS A 45 2.91 4.42 -34.53
CA LYS A 45 2.55 4.98 -33.22
C LYS A 45 1.69 6.22 -33.42
N LYS A 46 0.39 6.03 -33.64
CA LYS A 46 -0.57 7.12 -33.36
C LYS A 46 -0.25 7.61 -31.95
N PRO A 47 -0.06 8.93 -31.72
CA PRO A 47 -0.06 9.44 -30.36
C PRO A 47 -1.45 9.14 -29.82
N ILE A 48 -1.56 8.07 -29.05
CA ILE A 48 -2.73 7.83 -28.23
C ILE A 48 -2.72 9.03 -27.29
N ASP A 49 -3.69 9.91 -27.48
CA ASP A 49 -3.91 11.00 -26.54
C ASP A 49 -4.01 10.37 -25.15
N ALA A 50 -3.04 10.67 -24.29
CA ALA A 50 -2.92 10.09 -22.96
C ALA A 50 -4.17 10.36 -22.12
N ILE A 51 -4.92 11.44 -22.44
CA ILE A 51 -6.19 11.77 -21.82
C ILE A 51 -7.27 10.77 -22.27
N THR A 52 -7.39 10.50 -23.56
CA THR A 52 -8.34 9.53 -24.12
C THR A 52 -8.05 8.11 -23.62
N ALA A 53 -6.79 7.66 -23.60
CA ALA A 53 -6.41 6.36 -23.03
C ALA A 53 -6.72 6.25 -21.53
N LYS A 54 -6.47 7.32 -20.77
CA LYS A 54 -6.81 7.35 -19.34
C LYS A 54 -8.33 7.29 -19.14
N LEU A 55 -9.11 7.99 -19.96
CA LEU A 55 -10.56 7.98 -19.88
C LEU A 55 -11.14 6.60 -20.21
N ASP A 56 -10.64 5.93 -21.24
CA ASP A 56 -11.08 4.58 -21.61
C ASP A 56 -10.69 3.55 -20.56
N SER A 57 -9.50 3.67 -19.96
CA SER A 57 -9.07 2.85 -18.83
C SER A 57 -10.00 3.02 -17.62
N LEU A 58 -10.36 4.26 -17.27
CA LEU A 58 -11.30 4.54 -16.18
C LEU A 58 -12.71 3.99 -16.44
N LYS A 59 -13.20 4.09 -17.69
CA LYS A 59 -14.50 3.51 -18.08
C LYS A 59 -14.48 1.98 -17.98
N TYR A 60 -13.42 1.35 -18.46
CA TYR A 60 -13.27 -0.11 -18.41
C TYR A 60 -13.18 -0.61 -16.95
N ASP A 61 -12.39 0.06 -16.11
CA ASP A 61 -12.28 -0.25 -14.69
C ASP A 61 -13.63 -0.10 -13.98
N SER A 62 -14.37 0.96 -14.27
CA SER A 62 -15.72 1.18 -13.73
C SER A 62 -16.69 0.07 -14.12
N ALA A 63 -16.70 -0.33 -15.40
CA ALA A 63 -17.56 -1.42 -15.89
C ALA A 63 -17.21 -2.76 -15.21
N ARG A 64 -15.92 -3.05 -15.03
CA ARG A 64 -15.45 -4.25 -14.35
C ARG A 64 -15.86 -4.28 -12.87
N LYS A 65 -15.82 -3.13 -12.17
CA LYS A 65 -16.28 -3.02 -10.78
C LYS A 65 -17.77 -3.29 -10.65
N VAL A 66 -18.58 -2.72 -11.55
CA VAL A 66 -20.03 -2.97 -11.59
C VAL A 66 -20.34 -4.45 -11.86
N GLN A 67 -19.60 -5.09 -12.77
CA GLN A 67 -19.79 -6.50 -13.09
C GLN A 67 -19.39 -7.42 -11.91
N SER A 68 -18.25 -7.13 -11.27
CA SER A 68 -17.75 -7.93 -10.14
C SER A 68 -18.53 -7.71 -8.84
N ALA A 69 -19.26 -6.61 -8.69
CA ALA A 69 -20.07 -6.34 -7.51
C ALA A 69 -21.24 -7.33 -7.32
N GLY A 70 -21.71 -8.00 -8.38
CA GLY A 70 -22.74 -9.05 -8.26
C GLY A 70 -23.97 -8.61 -7.45
N ALA A 71 -24.29 -9.34 -6.39
CA ALA A 71 -25.40 -9.02 -5.47
C ALA A 71 -25.24 -7.66 -4.74
N PHE A 72 -24.05 -7.05 -4.76
CA PHE A 72 -23.74 -5.74 -4.18
C PHE A 72 -23.83 -4.58 -5.18
N GLN A 73 -24.41 -4.76 -6.37
CA GLN A 73 -24.48 -3.73 -7.42
C GLN A 73 -25.07 -2.38 -6.99
N GLN A 74 -25.89 -2.32 -5.93
CA GLN A 74 -26.39 -1.05 -5.41
C GLN A 74 -25.30 -0.19 -4.76
N SER A 75 -24.20 -0.80 -4.31
CA SER A 75 -23.10 -0.11 -3.62
C SER A 75 -22.12 0.59 -4.56
N VAL A 76 -22.02 0.18 -5.83
CA VAL A 76 -21.01 0.74 -6.76
C VAL A 76 -21.40 2.09 -7.35
N ASN A 77 -22.68 2.47 -7.26
CA ASN A 77 -23.19 3.75 -7.75
C ASN A 77 -23.33 4.82 -6.66
N VAL A 78 -22.88 4.54 -5.44
CA VAL A 78 -22.91 5.50 -4.33
C VAL A 78 -21.68 6.40 -4.42
N ALA A 79 -21.90 7.71 -4.36
CA ALA A 79 -20.81 8.68 -4.37
C ALA A 79 -19.92 8.53 -3.14
N GLU A 80 -18.64 8.90 -3.30
CA GLU A 80 -17.72 8.92 -2.16
C GLU A 80 -18.15 9.98 -1.15
N GLN A 81 -18.24 9.59 0.11
CA GLN A 81 -18.54 10.44 1.24
C GLN A 81 -17.44 10.28 2.29
N LEU A 82 -17.11 11.39 2.93
CA LEU A 82 -16.10 11.45 3.97
C LEU A 82 -16.76 11.72 5.32
N THR A 83 -16.33 10.99 6.34
CA THR A 83 -16.80 11.15 7.72
C THR A 83 -15.59 11.33 8.62
N VAL A 84 -15.59 12.40 9.41
CA VAL A 84 -14.50 12.69 10.35
C VAL A 84 -14.92 12.23 11.74
N VAL A 85 -14.05 11.47 12.39
CA VAL A 85 -14.19 11.05 13.80
C VAL A 85 -12.88 11.38 14.49
N GLU A 86 -12.97 11.93 15.69
CA GLU A 86 -11.80 12.36 16.46
C GLU A 86 -11.93 12.04 17.95
N ASN A 87 -10.79 11.74 18.57
CA ASN A 87 -10.60 11.71 20.02
C ASN A 87 -9.63 12.85 20.41
N ASN A 88 -9.01 12.79 21.59
CA ASN A 88 -8.10 13.85 22.06
C ASN A 88 -6.76 13.85 21.30
N VAL A 89 -6.31 12.70 20.80
CA VAL A 89 -4.97 12.51 20.23
C VAL A 89 -4.94 12.24 18.71
N LEU A 90 -6.07 11.82 18.14
CA LEU A 90 -6.26 11.40 16.75
C LEU A 90 -7.45 12.13 16.12
N LYS A 91 -7.29 12.44 14.83
CA LYS A 91 -8.39 12.83 13.94
C LYS A 91 -8.31 11.97 12.68
N ILE A 92 -9.38 11.24 12.41
CA ILE A 92 -9.45 10.29 11.29
C ILE A 92 -10.56 10.71 10.34
N THR A 93 -10.20 10.88 9.08
CA THR A 93 -11.16 11.01 7.98
C THR A 93 -11.36 9.63 7.37
N PHE A 94 -12.54 9.06 7.54
CA PHE A 94 -12.96 7.83 6.90
C PHE A 94 -13.59 8.10 5.54
N THR A 95 -13.48 7.13 4.63
CA THR A 95 -14.21 7.11 3.36
C THR A 95 -15.21 5.96 3.36
N ASN A 96 -16.39 6.20 2.82
CA ASN A 96 -17.38 5.15 2.62
C ASN A 96 -16.96 4.13 1.55
N LYS A 97 -16.00 4.45 0.68
CA LYS A 97 -15.38 3.48 -0.26
C LYS A 97 -14.50 2.48 0.50
N GLY A 98 -14.97 1.25 0.63
CA GLY A 98 -14.35 0.23 1.46
C GLY A 98 -14.55 0.41 2.96
N GLY A 99 -15.25 1.47 3.40
CA GLY A 99 -15.48 1.76 4.82
C GLY A 99 -14.17 1.76 5.63
N GLN A 100 -13.20 2.61 5.23
CA GLN A 100 -11.80 2.55 5.69
C GLN A 100 -11.21 3.94 5.99
N PRO A 101 -10.13 4.04 6.78
CA PRO A 101 -9.41 5.29 6.98
C PRO A 101 -8.82 5.83 5.67
N LYS A 102 -9.13 7.09 5.33
CA LYS A 102 -8.55 7.80 4.18
C LYS A 102 -7.41 8.72 4.59
N GLN A 103 -7.53 9.36 5.76
CA GLN A 103 -6.52 10.23 6.32
C GLN A 103 -6.46 10.09 7.84
N VAL A 104 -5.25 10.08 8.41
CA VAL A 104 -5.02 10.03 9.87
C VAL A 104 -4.07 11.15 10.28
N GLU A 105 -4.54 12.04 11.17
CA GLU A 105 -3.78 13.14 11.76
C GLU A 105 -3.51 12.86 13.25
N LEU A 106 -2.27 13.09 13.70
CA LEU A 106 -1.91 13.04 15.12
C LEU A 106 -1.97 14.46 15.72
N LYS A 107 -2.99 14.73 16.54
CA LYS A 107 -3.36 16.10 16.98
C LYS A 107 -2.29 16.80 17.82
N ASN A 108 -1.47 16.03 18.54
CA ASN A 108 -0.45 16.55 19.44
C ASN A 108 0.92 16.77 18.77
N PHE A 109 1.05 16.49 17.47
CA PHE A 109 2.31 16.56 16.76
C PHE A 109 2.23 17.50 15.55
N LYS A 110 3.38 18.06 15.20
CA LYS A 110 3.55 18.91 14.02
C LYS A 110 4.76 18.43 13.24
N THR A 111 4.74 18.65 11.93
CA THR A 111 5.93 18.43 11.10
C THR A 111 7.00 19.47 11.41
N ALA A 112 8.23 19.26 10.93
CA ALA A 112 9.32 20.24 11.04
C ALA A 112 8.96 21.64 10.48
N ALA A 113 8.02 21.70 9.53
CA ALA A 113 7.50 22.94 8.96
C ALA A 113 6.32 23.56 9.75
N GLY A 114 5.99 23.02 10.93
CA GLY A 114 4.92 23.50 11.80
C GLY A 114 3.50 23.17 11.32
N LYS A 115 3.35 22.32 10.30
CA LYS A 115 2.05 21.87 9.77
C LYS A 115 1.48 20.70 10.60
N PRO A 116 0.17 20.41 10.53
CA PRO A 116 -0.39 19.20 11.13
C PRO A 116 0.35 17.95 10.68
N LEU A 117 0.60 17.02 11.62
CA LEU A 117 1.29 15.77 11.31
C LEU A 117 0.28 14.72 10.79
N ILE A 118 0.36 14.42 9.50
CA ILE A 118 -0.48 13.42 8.83
C ILE A 118 0.32 12.13 8.67
N LEU A 119 -0.11 11.05 9.34
CA LEU A 119 0.59 9.76 9.33
C LEU A 119 0.15 8.87 8.16
N GLN A 120 -1.07 9.06 7.67
CA GLN A 120 -1.60 8.35 6.51
C GLN A 120 -2.40 9.31 5.65
N GLU A 121 -2.07 9.39 4.36
CA GLU A 121 -2.87 10.07 3.33
C GLU A 121 -2.50 9.56 1.92
N GLY A 122 -3.40 9.81 0.96
CA GLY A 122 -3.17 9.48 -0.45
C GLY A 122 -3.80 8.16 -0.91
N ALA A 123 -3.92 8.02 -2.23
CA ALA A 123 -4.70 6.95 -2.86
C ALA A 123 -4.05 5.55 -2.84
N PHE A 124 -2.79 5.45 -2.43
CA PHE A 124 -2.12 4.15 -2.29
C PHE A 124 -2.62 3.38 -1.07
N ASN A 125 -3.03 4.08 -0.01
CA ASN A 125 -3.53 3.44 1.20
C ASN A 125 -4.83 2.70 0.91
N LYS A 126 -4.89 1.43 1.31
CA LYS A 126 -6.01 0.56 1.00
C LYS A 126 -6.09 -0.59 1.98
N LEU A 127 -7.30 -0.85 2.44
CA LEU A 127 -7.71 -2.03 3.17
C LEU A 127 -8.78 -2.75 2.33
N SER A 128 -8.51 -3.98 1.92
CA SER A 128 -9.42 -4.73 1.05
C SER A 128 -9.38 -6.22 1.35
N TYR A 129 -10.46 -6.93 1.08
CA TYR A 129 -10.48 -8.38 1.02
C TYR A 129 -11.54 -8.82 0.01
N GLY A 130 -11.35 -10.01 -0.54
CA GLY A 130 -12.29 -10.60 -1.50
C GLY A 130 -13.52 -11.19 -0.80
N ILE A 131 -14.69 -10.98 -1.39
CA ILE A 131 -15.95 -11.60 -0.98
C ILE A 131 -16.67 -12.23 -2.18
N ASN A 132 -17.40 -13.31 -1.95
CA ASN A 132 -18.25 -13.96 -2.94
C ASN A 132 -19.48 -13.09 -3.22
N SER A 133 -19.44 -12.35 -4.32
CA SER A 133 -20.50 -11.43 -4.73
C SER A 133 -21.56 -12.09 -5.61
N GLY A 134 -21.28 -13.26 -6.16
CA GLY A 134 -22.19 -14.04 -7.01
C GLY A 134 -21.57 -15.37 -7.43
N THR A 135 -22.26 -16.13 -8.28
CA THR A 135 -21.74 -17.41 -8.80
C THR A 135 -20.45 -17.18 -9.58
N ASN A 136 -19.33 -17.71 -9.08
CA ASN A 136 -17.99 -17.50 -9.64
C ASN A 136 -17.59 -16.02 -9.77
N GLN A 137 -18.14 -15.15 -8.90
CA GLN A 137 -17.83 -13.72 -8.86
C GLN A 137 -17.25 -13.35 -7.51
N THR A 138 -16.17 -12.57 -7.54
CA THR A 138 -15.54 -12.00 -6.35
C THR A 138 -15.51 -10.47 -6.48
N ALA A 139 -16.02 -9.79 -5.47
CA ALA A 139 -15.85 -8.36 -5.30
C ALA A 139 -14.72 -8.09 -4.29
N GLN A 140 -13.98 -7.00 -4.48
CA GLN A 140 -13.06 -6.48 -3.48
C GLN A 140 -13.80 -5.44 -2.63
N THR A 141 -13.72 -5.54 -1.31
CA THR A 141 -14.43 -4.60 -0.42
C THR A 141 -14.03 -3.16 -0.64
N ALA A 142 -12.77 -2.87 -1.00
CA ALA A 142 -12.32 -1.52 -1.33
C ALA A 142 -12.98 -0.90 -2.57
N ASP A 143 -13.59 -1.71 -3.45
CA ASP A 143 -14.31 -1.26 -4.64
C ASP A 143 -15.82 -1.07 -4.38
N LEU A 144 -16.29 -1.42 -3.19
CA LEU A 144 -17.69 -1.28 -2.78
C LEU A 144 -17.87 -0.02 -1.90
N SER A 145 -19.00 0.66 -2.05
CA SER A 145 -19.33 1.79 -1.18
C SER A 145 -20.26 1.36 -0.06
N PHE A 146 -19.79 1.49 1.16
CA PHE A 146 -20.54 1.22 2.38
C PHE A 146 -21.42 2.42 2.72
N VAL A 147 -22.39 2.20 3.61
CA VAL A 147 -23.21 3.25 4.20
C VAL A 147 -22.69 3.50 5.61
N ALA A 148 -22.30 4.74 5.90
CA ALA A 148 -21.89 5.16 7.23
C ALA A 148 -23.13 5.34 8.13
N ALA A 149 -23.11 4.73 9.31
CA ALA A 149 -24.01 5.09 10.39
C ALA A 149 -23.57 6.43 11.01
N PRO A 150 -24.44 7.13 11.76
CA PRO A 150 -24.00 8.25 12.59
C PRO A 150 -22.92 7.84 13.60
N GLU A 151 -22.00 8.76 13.93
CA GLU A 151 -21.07 8.57 15.05
C GLU A 151 -21.87 8.33 16.33
N ALA A 152 -21.48 7.31 17.09
CA ALA A 152 -22.04 7.00 18.39
C ALA A 152 -21.01 7.27 19.48
N GLN A 153 -21.43 7.89 20.58
CA GLN A 153 -20.62 7.99 21.78
C GLN A 153 -21.03 6.89 22.77
N ASN A 154 -20.07 6.09 23.21
CA ASN A 154 -20.27 5.01 24.15
C ASN A 154 -20.21 5.52 25.61
N ALA A 155 -20.66 4.69 26.55
CA ALA A 155 -20.69 5.05 27.98
C ALA A 155 -19.31 5.34 28.57
N ASP A 156 -18.25 4.71 28.04
CA ASP A 156 -16.85 4.93 28.41
C ASP A 156 -16.22 6.16 27.72
N LYS A 157 -17.05 7.00 27.05
CA LYS A 157 -16.67 8.15 26.24
C LYS A 157 -15.89 7.83 24.97
N SER A 158 -15.68 6.55 24.64
CA SER A 158 -15.17 6.19 23.32
C SER A 158 -16.19 6.56 22.23
N LYS A 159 -15.70 6.81 21.02
CA LYS A 159 -16.52 7.11 19.86
C LYS A 159 -16.44 5.96 18.87
N SER A 160 -17.59 5.54 18.34
CA SER A 160 -17.68 4.48 17.36
C SER A 160 -18.32 4.97 16.07
N ILE A 161 -17.83 4.45 14.95
CA ILE A 161 -18.40 4.65 13.62
C ILE A 161 -18.47 3.31 12.90
N SER A 162 -19.60 3.05 12.26
CA SER A 162 -19.85 1.80 11.53
C SER A 162 -20.14 2.09 10.07
N PHE A 163 -19.52 1.32 9.19
CA PHE A 163 -19.77 1.31 7.76
C PHE A 163 -20.37 -0.05 7.41
N SER A 164 -21.62 -0.07 6.97
CA SER A 164 -22.35 -1.30 6.63
C SER A 164 -22.63 -1.38 5.14
N ILE A 165 -22.54 -2.57 4.57
CA ILE A 165 -23.00 -2.88 3.21
C ILE A 165 -23.85 -4.14 3.23
N LYS A 166 -25.00 -4.08 2.56
CA LYS A 166 -25.93 -5.21 2.40
C LYS A 166 -26.04 -5.57 0.92
N ASP A 167 -26.13 -6.86 0.64
CA ASP A 167 -26.43 -7.35 -0.70
C ASP A 167 -27.94 -7.59 -0.90
N SER A 168 -28.33 -7.88 -2.14
CA SER A 168 -29.74 -8.18 -2.48
C SER A 168 -30.29 -9.47 -1.86
N THR A 169 -29.44 -10.30 -1.24
CA THR A 169 -29.81 -11.58 -0.61
C THR A 169 -29.87 -11.50 0.92
N GLY A 170 -29.65 -10.31 1.49
CA GLY A 170 -29.67 -10.05 2.93
C GLY A 170 -28.35 -10.37 3.66
N ARG A 171 -27.27 -10.69 2.94
CA ARG A 171 -25.92 -10.79 3.52
C ARG A 171 -25.40 -9.39 3.82
N GLU A 172 -24.65 -9.25 4.90
CA GLU A 172 -24.16 -7.95 5.38
C GLU A 172 -22.72 -8.03 5.83
N ILE A 173 -21.98 -6.95 5.59
CA ILE A 173 -20.64 -6.73 6.12
C ILE A 173 -20.64 -5.38 6.83
N VAL A 174 -20.11 -5.34 8.05
CA VAL A 174 -19.94 -4.11 8.83
C VAL A 174 -18.46 -3.95 9.20
N HIS A 175 -17.90 -2.79 8.86
CA HIS A 175 -16.63 -2.31 9.39
C HIS A 175 -16.94 -1.36 10.54
N GLN A 176 -16.59 -1.75 11.77
CA GLN A 176 -16.81 -0.94 12.96
C GLN A 176 -15.47 -0.48 13.53
N TYR A 177 -15.33 0.83 13.73
CA TYR A 177 -14.16 1.46 14.34
C TYR A 177 -14.54 2.06 15.68
N THR A 178 -13.68 1.92 16.69
CA THR A 178 -13.87 2.55 18.01
C THR A 178 -12.58 3.23 18.46
N LEU A 179 -12.70 4.51 18.82
CA LEU A 179 -11.62 5.37 19.29
C LEU A 179 -11.86 5.72 20.76
N ARG A 180 -10.95 5.32 21.66
CA ARG A 180 -10.99 5.75 23.07
C ARG A 180 -10.43 7.17 23.22
N PRO A 181 -10.80 7.95 24.26
CA PRO A 181 -10.47 9.38 24.34
C PRO A 181 -8.98 9.74 24.16
N ASP A 182 -8.07 9.05 24.81
CA ASP A 182 -6.63 9.38 24.86
C ASP A 182 -5.74 8.28 24.27
N ASP A 183 -6.28 7.52 23.31
CA ASP A 183 -5.67 6.30 22.80
C ASP A 183 -5.32 6.42 21.31
N TYR A 184 -4.14 5.93 20.93
CA TYR A 184 -3.66 5.84 19.55
C TYR A 184 -4.05 4.51 18.89
N LEU A 185 -4.50 3.53 19.68
CA LEU A 185 -4.99 2.24 19.23
C LEU A 185 -6.49 2.28 18.93
N ILE A 186 -6.84 1.99 17.69
CA ILE A 186 -8.22 1.97 17.20
C ILE A 186 -8.66 0.50 17.14
N ASP A 187 -9.75 0.17 17.82
CA ASP A 187 -10.39 -1.13 17.60
C ASP A 187 -11.10 -1.13 16.25
N PHE A 188 -10.83 -2.13 15.42
CA PHE A 188 -11.44 -2.30 14.11
C PHE A 188 -12.02 -3.71 13.99
N SER A 189 -13.34 -3.83 13.89
CA SER A 189 -14.00 -5.13 13.69
C SER A 189 -14.56 -5.24 12.28
N ILE A 190 -14.28 -6.36 11.63
CA ILE A 190 -15.02 -6.81 10.44
C ILE A 190 -16.08 -7.81 10.91
N ILE A 191 -17.35 -7.45 10.78
CA ILE A 191 -18.49 -8.27 11.18
C ILE A 191 -19.21 -8.72 9.91
N MET A 192 -19.47 -10.01 9.77
CA MET A 192 -20.14 -10.59 8.59
C MET A 192 -21.38 -11.35 9.01
N ASN A 193 -22.53 -10.99 8.46
CA ASN A 193 -23.77 -11.77 8.51
C ASN A 193 -23.95 -12.48 7.15
N GLY A 194 -23.96 -13.80 7.17
CA GLY A 194 -23.85 -14.67 5.98
C GLY A 194 -22.41 -15.02 5.60
N ALA A 195 -21.48 -15.10 6.57
CA ALA A 195 -20.07 -15.40 6.36
C ALA A 195 -19.83 -16.71 5.58
N ASP A 196 -20.58 -17.76 5.92
CA ASP A 196 -20.64 -19.06 5.23
C ASP A 196 -20.87 -18.96 3.71
N ARG A 197 -21.49 -17.88 3.24
CA ARG A 197 -21.76 -17.60 1.83
C ARG A 197 -20.89 -16.47 1.28
N LEU A 198 -20.44 -15.53 2.11
CA LEU A 198 -19.60 -14.39 1.72
C LEU A 198 -18.14 -14.80 1.50
N VAL A 199 -17.66 -15.84 2.17
CA VAL A 199 -16.27 -16.29 2.08
C VAL A 199 -16.18 -17.77 1.73
N THR A 200 -15.04 -18.16 1.18
CA THR A 200 -14.75 -19.55 0.80
C THR A 200 -13.77 -20.15 1.79
N LYS A 201 -14.00 -21.39 2.24
CA LYS A 201 -13.17 -22.10 3.24
C LYS A 201 -13.00 -21.33 4.57
N ASN A 202 -14.01 -20.56 4.99
CA ASN A 202 -13.98 -19.77 6.22
C ASN A 202 -12.69 -18.93 6.36
N THR A 203 -12.21 -18.35 5.26
CA THR A 203 -10.93 -17.63 5.25
C THR A 203 -11.08 -16.34 4.46
N ILE A 204 -10.49 -15.25 4.94
CA ILE A 204 -10.30 -14.02 4.17
C ILE A 204 -8.81 -13.76 3.96
N ASN A 205 -8.46 -13.20 2.82
CA ASN A 205 -7.13 -12.67 2.56
C ASN A 205 -7.22 -11.14 2.60
N LEU A 206 -6.75 -10.56 3.69
CA LEU A 206 -6.76 -9.13 3.94
C LEU A 206 -5.54 -8.49 3.25
N LEU A 207 -5.81 -7.58 2.33
CA LEU A 207 -4.84 -6.67 1.75
C LEU A 207 -4.79 -5.40 2.61
N TRP A 208 -3.60 -5.06 3.11
CA TRP A 208 -3.30 -3.81 3.78
C TRP A 208 -2.16 -3.09 3.08
N GLN A 209 -2.45 -1.97 2.46
CA GLN A 209 -1.51 -1.09 1.78
C GLN A 209 -1.36 0.18 2.59
N THR A 210 -0.11 0.55 2.88
CA THR A 210 0.22 1.80 3.58
C THR A 210 1.33 2.53 2.83
N GLN A 211 1.13 3.83 2.61
CA GLN A 211 2.15 4.74 2.12
C GLN A 211 2.68 5.53 3.31
N THR A 212 3.95 5.36 3.61
CA THR A 212 4.64 6.02 4.72
C THR A 212 5.18 7.37 4.23
N PRO A 213 4.61 8.50 4.66
CA PRO A 213 5.04 9.83 4.23
C PRO A 213 6.37 10.21 4.89
N GLN A 214 7.15 11.08 4.27
CA GLN A 214 8.29 11.72 4.93
C GLN A 214 7.77 12.71 6.00
N LEU A 215 8.23 12.57 7.23
CA LEU A 215 7.85 13.45 8.35
C LEU A 215 9.02 14.31 8.85
N GLU A 216 10.25 13.85 8.64
CA GLU A 216 11.47 14.51 9.07
C GLU A 216 12.16 15.24 7.91
N SER A 217 13.07 16.16 8.23
CA SER A 217 13.72 17.00 7.21
C SER A 217 14.70 16.22 6.33
N ASP A 218 15.39 15.22 6.89
CA ASP A 218 16.32 14.36 6.17
C ASP A 218 15.67 13.01 5.82
N ILE A 219 15.18 12.92 4.58
CA ILE A 219 14.55 11.69 4.07
C ILE A 219 15.52 10.49 4.03
N SER A 220 16.81 10.73 3.84
CA SER A 220 17.80 9.65 3.74
C SER A 220 18.02 9.04 5.11
N TYR A 221 18.16 9.88 6.12
CA TYR A 221 18.27 9.45 7.51
C TYR A 221 16.97 8.80 8.00
N GLU A 222 15.81 9.39 7.70
CA GLU A 222 14.51 8.82 8.08
C GLU A 222 14.30 7.42 7.50
N LYS A 223 14.70 7.19 6.23
CA LYS A 223 14.68 5.86 5.60
C LYS A 223 15.58 4.86 6.33
N GLN A 224 16.77 5.27 6.77
CA GLN A 224 17.67 4.40 7.55
C GLN A 224 17.11 4.03 8.92
N GLN A 225 16.28 4.89 9.51
CA GLN A 225 15.62 4.65 10.80
C GLN A 225 14.28 3.92 10.69
N SER A 226 13.86 3.59 9.46
CA SER A 226 12.56 3.00 9.18
C SER A 226 12.65 1.49 8.97
N HIS A 227 11.77 0.74 9.61
CA HIS A 227 11.78 -0.72 9.61
C HIS A 227 10.39 -1.29 9.33
N ILE A 228 10.34 -2.48 8.72
CA ILE A 228 9.17 -3.35 8.85
C ILE A 228 9.34 -4.14 10.14
N CYS A 229 8.45 -3.97 11.11
CA CYS A 229 8.48 -4.70 12.37
C CYS A 229 7.32 -5.71 12.40
N TYR A 230 7.50 -6.83 13.08
CA TYR A 230 6.44 -7.84 13.21
C TYR A 230 6.59 -8.64 14.51
N LEU A 231 5.49 -9.26 14.91
CA LEU A 231 5.47 -10.28 15.96
C LEU A 231 4.95 -11.58 15.35
N ASP A 232 5.86 -12.50 15.05
CA ASP A 232 5.53 -13.82 14.53
C ASP A 232 5.87 -14.91 15.55
N ASN A 233 4.98 -15.90 15.70
CA ASN A 233 5.12 -16.96 16.70
C ASN A 233 5.47 -16.41 18.12
N ASP A 234 4.86 -15.28 18.49
CA ASP A 234 5.06 -14.54 19.74
C ASP A 234 6.52 -14.08 19.98
N LYS A 235 7.26 -13.81 18.89
CA LYS A 235 8.61 -13.24 18.91
C LYS A 235 8.70 -12.01 18.05
N TYR A 236 9.36 -10.98 18.57
CA TYR A 236 9.60 -9.73 17.88
C TYR A 236 10.81 -9.86 16.95
N ASP A 237 10.68 -9.34 15.74
CA ASP A 237 11.80 -9.15 14.81
C ASP A 237 11.47 -8.00 13.82
N PHE A 238 12.45 -7.60 13.01
CA PHE A 238 12.30 -6.53 12.04
C PHE A 238 13.17 -6.70 10.79
N GLU A 239 12.82 -6.00 9.70
CA GLU A 239 13.61 -5.87 8.47
C GLU A 239 13.93 -4.40 8.22
N MET A 240 15.18 -4.10 7.86
CA MET A 240 15.58 -2.73 7.51
C MET A 240 15.17 -2.38 6.08
N ILE A 241 14.22 -1.45 5.89
CA ILE A 241 13.61 -1.20 4.58
C ILE A 241 14.58 -0.78 3.48
N GLY A 242 15.71 -0.16 3.86
CA GLY A 242 16.71 0.40 2.95
C GLY A 242 17.94 -0.48 2.72
N VAL A 243 18.01 -1.65 3.37
CA VAL A 243 19.21 -2.51 3.37
C VAL A 243 18.88 -3.95 2.98
N GLU A 244 17.80 -4.49 3.54
CA GLU A 244 17.45 -5.90 3.42
C GLU A 244 16.23 -6.06 2.52
N GLY A 245 16.34 -6.92 1.50
CA GLY A 245 15.23 -7.41 0.69
C GLY A 245 14.20 -6.36 0.24
N ASN A 246 13.05 -6.84 -0.19
CA ASN A 246 11.86 -6.01 -0.39
C ASN A 246 10.57 -6.79 -0.06
N SER A 247 10.73 -7.96 0.56
CA SER A 247 9.63 -8.83 0.95
C SER A 247 10.00 -9.71 2.14
N LYS A 248 8.99 -10.06 2.93
CA LYS A 248 9.06 -11.04 4.02
C LYS A 248 7.78 -11.87 4.01
N LYS A 249 7.95 -13.19 4.01
CA LYS A 249 6.86 -14.16 4.05
C LYS A 249 6.84 -14.87 5.40
N PHE A 250 5.64 -15.06 5.93
CA PHE A 250 5.36 -15.70 7.20
C PHE A 250 4.47 -16.92 6.95
N ASP A 251 5.04 -18.10 7.17
CA ASP A 251 4.32 -19.38 7.14
C ASP A 251 3.91 -19.84 8.56
N VAL A 252 4.01 -18.94 9.54
CA VAL A 252 3.62 -19.12 10.95
C VAL A 252 2.65 -18.01 11.37
N PRO A 253 1.92 -18.20 12.49
CA PRO A 253 1.00 -17.17 12.97
C PRO A 253 1.69 -15.84 13.28
N VAL A 254 1.08 -14.73 12.85
CA VAL A 254 1.58 -13.37 13.07
C VAL A 254 0.55 -12.56 13.85
N ASN A 255 0.94 -11.90 14.94
CA ASN A 255 0.00 -11.12 15.75
C ASN A 255 -0.23 -9.74 15.12
N TRP A 256 0.85 -9.12 14.63
CA TRP A 256 0.81 -7.80 14.01
C TRP A 256 1.96 -7.56 13.03
N LEU A 257 1.72 -6.64 12.08
CA LEU A 257 2.67 -6.12 11.11
C LEU A 257 2.71 -4.60 11.23
N ALA A 258 3.90 -4.01 11.32
CA ALA A 258 4.08 -2.59 11.51
C ALA A 258 5.08 -1.99 10.52
N VAL A 259 4.87 -0.73 10.16
CA VAL A 259 5.87 0.12 9.54
C VAL A 259 6.27 1.17 10.56
N LYS A 260 7.50 1.10 11.04
CA LYS A 260 8.09 2.05 11.99
C LYS A 260 8.93 3.06 11.24
N GLN A 261 8.68 4.34 11.46
CA GLN A 261 9.54 5.47 11.10
C GLN A 261 10.40 5.87 12.30
N GLN A 262 11.18 6.94 12.18
CA GLN A 262 12.02 7.41 13.29
C GLN A 262 11.23 7.66 14.59
N PHE A 263 10.09 8.36 14.51
CA PHE A 263 9.30 8.75 15.70
C PHE A 263 7.86 8.23 15.71
N PHE A 264 7.40 7.58 14.66
CA PHE A 264 6.00 7.17 14.52
C PHE A 264 5.88 5.75 13.97
N ILE A 265 4.76 5.10 14.27
CA ILE A 265 4.48 3.72 13.87
C ILE A 265 3.07 3.65 13.31
N THR A 266 2.92 2.90 12.21
CA THR A 266 1.63 2.43 11.74
C THR A 266 1.58 0.90 11.82
N THR A 267 0.63 0.33 12.54
CA THR A 267 0.51 -1.12 12.75
C THR A 267 -0.88 -1.63 12.41
N LEU A 268 -0.93 -2.80 11.77
CA LEU A 268 -2.12 -3.63 11.65
C LEU A 268 -2.00 -4.84 12.60
N ILE A 269 -3.00 -5.02 13.46
CA ILE A 269 -3.03 -6.07 14.50
C ILE A 269 -4.27 -6.94 14.28
N ASN A 270 -4.13 -8.24 14.53
CA ASN A 270 -5.27 -9.15 14.66
C ASN A 270 -5.21 -9.86 16.00
N LYS A 271 -6.22 -9.64 16.86
CA LYS A 271 -6.26 -10.28 18.20
C LYS A 271 -6.32 -11.80 18.12
N ASN A 272 -6.79 -12.35 16.99
CA ASN A 272 -6.84 -13.80 16.73
C ASN A 272 -5.64 -14.30 15.92
N LYS A 273 -4.63 -13.46 15.65
CA LYS A 273 -3.47 -13.71 14.78
C LYS A 273 -3.84 -13.93 13.30
N PHE A 274 -2.95 -13.51 12.41
CA PHE A 274 -2.95 -13.91 11.00
C PHE A 274 -2.34 -15.31 10.90
N GLN A 275 -2.93 -16.22 10.14
CA GLN A 275 -2.42 -17.58 10.01
C GLN A 275 -1.17 -17.67 9.14
N ALA A 276 -1.12 -16.79 8.14
CA ALA A 276 0.00 -16.58 7.26
C ALA A 276 -0.04 -15.12 6.81
N ALA A 277 1.11 -14.56 6.47
CA ALA A 277 1.17 -13.23 5.89
C ALA A 277 2.36 -13.09 4.95
N GLU A 278 2.30 -12.11 4.07
CA GLU A 278 3.43 -11.68 3.28
C GLU A 278 3.39 -10.15 3.20
N ILE A 279 4.49 -9.50 3.54
CA ILE A 279 4.64 -8.06 3.40
C ILE A 279 5.73 -7.76 2.39
N ASN A 280 5.41 -6.91 1.41
CA ASN A 280 6.33 -6.40 0.41
C ASN A 280 6.43 -4.89 0.58
N TRP A 281 7.59 -4.31 0.32
CA TRP A 281 7.77 -2.86 0.37
C TRP A 281 8.60 -2.33 -0.80
N THR A 282 8.45 -1.05 -1.08
CA THR A 282 9.28 -0.33 -2.05
C THR A 282 9.69 0.99 -1.43
N VAL A 283 11.00 1.27 -1.49
CA VAL A 283 11.60 2.54 -1.07
C VAL A 283 11.87 3.37 -2.32
N PRO A 284 11.11 4.46 -2.56
CA PRO A 284 11.31 5.27 -3.75
C PRO A 284 12.70 5.93 -3.75
N ALA A 285 13.42 5.86 -4.87
CA ALA A 285 14.69 6.56 -5.02
C ALA A 285 14.50 8.09 -5.15
N ASP A 286 13.42 8.51 -5.80
CA ASP A 286 13.07 9.92 -5.97
C ASP A 286 12.58 10.51 -4.65
N THR A 287 13.39 11.40 -4.07
CA THR A 287 13.09 12.09 -2.81
C THR A 287 12.02 13.17 -2.95
N ALA A 288 11.76 13.66 -4.17
CA ALA A 288 10.70 14.64 -4.43
C ALA A 288 9.28 14.07 -4.20
N LEU A 289 9.17 12.73 -4.11
CA LEU A 289 7.92 12.05 -3.78
C LEU A 289 7.56 12.14 -2.29
N HIS A 290 8.46 12.64 -1.43
CA HIS A 290 8.24 12.76 0.02
C HIS A 290 7.65 11.49 0.65
N THR A 291 8.13 10.33 0.20
CA THR A 291 7.64 9.01 0.59
C THR A 291 8.82 8.15 1.06
N ILE A 292 8.71 7.61 2.27
CA ILE A 292 9.70 6.71 2.86
C ILE A 292 9.56 5.32 2.28
N ALA A 293 8.35 4.77 2.32
CA ALA A 293 8.05 3.44 1.82
C ALA A 293 6.60 3.34 1.33
N LYS A 294 6.38 2.38 0.43
CA LYS A 294 5.06 1.87 0.09
C LYS A 294 5.04 0.39 0.44
N SER A 295 4.24 0.02 1.42
CA SER A 295 4.16 -1.35 1.94
C SER A 295 2.82 -1.99 1.59
N ILE A 296 2.86 -3.27 1.24
CA ILE A 296 1.71 -4.10 0.85
C ILE A 296 1.79 -5.40 1.64
N ALA A 297 0.90 -5.57 2.61
CA ALA A 297 0.70 -6.81 3.34
C ALA A 297 -0.50 -7.57 2.80
N ASN A 298 -0.34 -8.87 2.55
CA ASN A 298 -1.42 -9.82 2.33
C ASN A 298 -1.43 -10.77 3.52
N ALA A 299 -2.53 -10.79 4.28
CA ALA A 299 -2.62 -11.58 5.51
C ALA A 299 -3.86 -12.50 5.48
N THR A 300 -3.65 -13.78 5.71
CA THR A 300 -4.70 -14.79 5.75
C THR A 300 -5.30 -14.87 7.15
N ILE A 301 -6.63 -14.77 7.25
CA ILE A 301 -7.37 -14.80 8.50
C ILE A 301 -8.41 -15.92 8.42
N SER A 302 -8.37 -16.84 9.39
CA SER A 302 -9.43 -17.83 9.57
C SER A 302 -10.63 -17.22 10.30
N LEU A 303 -11.81 -17.53 9.80
CA LEU A 303 -13.09 -17.19 10.41
C LEU A 303 -13.65 -18.40 11.17
N PRO A 304 -14.41 -18.19 12.25
CA PRO A 304 -15.20 -19.26 12.85
C PRO A 304 -16.19 -19.83 11.82
N ALA A 305 -16.48 -21.12 11.93
CA ALA A 305 -17.53 -21.74 11.10
C ALA A 305 -18.90 -21.21 11.53
N GLY A 306 -19.75 -20.88 10.55
CA GLY A 306 -21.11 -20.43 10.80
C GLY A 306 -21.52 -19.27 9.89
N SER A 307 -22.78 -18.84 10.04
CA SER A 307 -23.32 -17.73 9.27
C SER A 307 -22.87 -16.37 9.80
N VAL A 308 -22.44 -16.25 11.06
CA VAL A 308 -21.95 -15.00 11.65
C VAL A 308 -20.48 -15.15 11.98
N ALA A 309 -19.66 -14.21 11.52
CA ALA A 309 -18.24 -14.14 11.84
C ALA A 309 -17.84 -12.73 12.24
N GLN A 310 -16.89 -12.63 13.18
CA GLN A 310 -16.27 -11.36 13.57
C GLN A 310 -14.75 -11.52 13.56
N VAL A 311 -14.06 -10.58 12.92
CA VAL A 311 -12.60 -10.48 12.92
C VAL A 311 -12.20 -9.28 13.79
N PRO A 312 -11.55 -9.51 14.95
CA PRO A 312 -11.13 -8.45 15.86
C PRO A 312 -9.75 -7.91 15.48
N LEU A 313 -9.73 -6.94 14.57
CA LEU A 313 -8.50 -6.21 14.19
C LEU A 313 -8.29 -4.98 15.08
N GLN A 314 -7.09 -4.44 15.03
CA GLN A 314 -6.80 -3.10 15.55
C GLN A 314 -5.83 -2.39 14.61
N LEU A 315 -5.88 -1.06 14.62
CA LEU A 315 -4.95 -0.20 13.90
C LEU A 315 -4.28 0.72 14.91
N TYR A 316 -2.95 0.75 14.92
CA TYR A 316 -2.18 1.73 15.68
C TYR A 316 -1.66 2.79 14.74
N TYR A 317 -1.93 4.06 15.06
CA TYR A 317 -1.35 5.22 14.41
C TYR A 317 -0.83 6.15 15.49
N GLY A 318 0.47 6.17 15.75
CA GLY A 318 0.94 6.91 16.91
C GLY A 318 2.45 7.02 17.02
N PRO A 319 2.93 7.63 18.11
CA PRO A 319 4.36 7.77 18.36
C PRO A 319 5.02 6.41 18.61
N SER A 320 6.31 6.34 18.32
CA SER A 320 7.20 5.26 18.73
C SER A 320 7.64 5.49 20.19
N ASP A 321 6.68 5.45 21.11
CA ASP A 321 6.88 5.67 22.55
C ASP A 321 6.67 4.37 23.34
N TYR A 322 7.64 4.01 24.17
CA TYR A 322 7.59 2.74 24.90
C TYR A 322 6.45 2.64 25.90
N ASN A 323 6.20 3.70 26.67
CA ASN A 323 5.19 3.63 27.74
C ASN A 323 3.79 3.50 27.14
N ILE A 324 3.55 4.20 26.03
CA ILE A 324 2.31 4.06 25.25
C ILE A 324 2.18 2.62 24.72
N LEU A 325 3.21 2.09 24.07
CA LEU A 325 3.14 0.77 23.43
C LEU A 325 3.01 -0.37 24.45
N LYS A 326 3.72 -0.28 25.59
CA LYS A 326 3.68 -1.28 26.67
C LYS A 326 2.31 -1.41 27.32
N ALA A 327 1.55 -0.32 27.39
CA ALA A 327 0.21 -0.31 27.98
C ALA A 327 -0.80 -1.21 27.21
N TYR A 328 -0.49 -1.57 25.97
CA TYR A 328 -1.36 -2.45 25.17
C TYR A 328 -1.15 -3.94 25.42
N HIS A 329 -0.06 -4.32 26.12
CA HIS A 329 0.24 -5.72 26.46
C HIS A 329 0.24 -6.66 25.24
N ASN A 330 0.84 -6.23 24.13
CA ASN A 330 0.89 -6.95 22.85
C ASN A 330 2.29 -6.96 22.21
N ASP A 331 3.33 -6.78 23.04
CA ASP A 331 4.75 -6.79 22.69
C ASP A 331 5.22 -5.70 21.71
N MET A 332 4.35 -4.74 21.36
CA MET A 332 4.73 -3.62 20.49
C MET A 332 5.77 -2.71 21.13
N GLU A 333 5.95 -2.74 22.44
CA GLU A 333 7.00 -1.99 23.12
C GLU A 333 8.42 -2.41 22.70
N SER A 334 8.56 -3.62 22.13
CA SER A 334 9.81 -4.13 21.55
C SER A 334 10.21 -3.40 20.26
N ILE A 335 9.28 -2.69 19.62
CA ILE A 335 9.57 -1.87 18.43
C ILE A 335 10.52 -0.71 18.77
N VAL A 336 10.47 -0.23 20.01
CA VAL A 336 11.31 0.89 20.45
C VAL A 336 12.72 0.34 20.71
N PRO A 337 13.73 0.81 19.96
CA PRO A 337 15.09 0.32 20.14
C PRO A 337 15.62 0.80 21.48
N TYR A 338 15.64 -0.09 22.46
CA TYR A 338 16.56 0.00 23.57
C TYR A 338 17.93 -0.32 22.98
N GLY A 339 18.85 0.65 22.99
CA GLY A 339 20.24 0.33 22.67
C GLY A 339 20.70 -0.88 23.47
N SER A 340 21.70 -1.62 22.98
CA SER A 340 22.38 -2.59 23.85
C SER A 340 23.51 -1.88 24.59
N GLY A 341 23.52 -1.94 25.93
CA GLY A 341 24.61 -1.39 26.76
C GLY A 341 24.15 -0.78 28.08
N VAL A 342 25.13 -0.32 28.88
CA VAL A 342 24.97 0.28 30.23
C VAL A 342 24.19 1.62 30.27
N PHE A 343 23.68 2.10 29.15
CA PHE A 343 22.92 3.36 29.03
C PHE A 343 21.50 3.15 28.46
N ALA A 344 21.04 1.91 28.35
CA ALA A 344 19.69 1.55 27.91
C ALA A 344 18.70 1.48 29.06
#